data_AF-A0A7X4E151-F1
#
_entry.id   AF-A0A7X4E151-F1
#
_cell.length_a   1.000
_cell.length_b   1.000
_cell.length_c   1.000
_cell.angle_alpha   90.00
_cell.angle_beta   90.00
_cell.angle_gamma   90.00
#
_symmetry.space_group_name_H-M   'P 1'
#
loop_
_entity.id
_entity.type
_entity.pdbx_description
1 polymer ?
#
loop_
_entity_poly.entity_id
_entity_poly.type
_entity_poly.pdbx_seq_one_letter_code
_entity_poly.pdbx_strand_id
1 'polypeptide(L)'
;GKGKTAGRGEKGQNSRSGGGVPAWFEGGQMPLQRRIPKRGFKNRNRVEYQVVNVCDLHVAGGEASLQSLRDAGLVRSLRRPVKILGNGDISTAVNCSVHAVSAAARAKIEAAGGSVTLLPLSGGEGE
;
A
#
# COMPACT_ATOMS: atom_id res chain seq x y z
N GLY A 1 39.60 -17.06 10.89
CA GLY A 1 39.83 -17.06 9.43
C GLY A 1 39.74 -15.71 8.74
N LYS A 2 39.89 -14.55 9.41
CA LYS A 2 39.84 -13.23 8.73
C LYS A 2 41.18 -12.44 8.72
N GLY A 3 42.24 -13.01 9.31
CA GLY A 3 43.65 -12.75 8.98
C GLY A 3 44.11 -11.30 8.80
N LYS A 4 45.16 -11.14 7.99
CA LYS A 4 46.00 -9.94 7.78
C LYS A 4 45.28 -8.67 7.29
N THR A 5 44.16 -8.80 6.58
CA THR A 5 43.48 -7.66 5.93
C THR A 5 41.99 -7.55 6.26
N ALA A 6 41.51 -8.33 7.24
CA ALA A 6 40.11 -8.35 7.68
C ALA A 6 39.09 -8.55 6.54
N GLY A 7 39.48 -9.17 5.42
CA GLY A 7 38.62 -9.38 4.24
C GLY A 7 38.47 -8.17 3.31
N ARG A 8 39.26 -7.10 3.49
CA ARG A 8 39.21 -5.88 2.63
C ARG A 8 40.09 -5.95 1.38
N GLY A 9 40.88 -7.01 1.23
CA GLY A 9 41.89 -7.13 0.17
C GLY A 9 43.14 -6.29 0.45
N GLU A 10 43.94 -6.06 -0.59
CA GLU A 10 45.24 -5.37 -0.49
C GLU A 10 45.09 -3.84 -0.67
N LYS A 11 46.09 -3.14 -1.21
CA LYS A 11 46.13 -1.67 -1.32
C LYS A 11 45.09 -1.16 -2.34
N GLY A 12 44.10 -0.38 -1.89
CA GLY A 12 43.11 0.29 -2.74
C GLY A 12 42.26 1.28 -1.95
N GLN A 13 41.49 2.13 -2.63
CA GLN A 13 40.64 3.14 -1.94
C GLN A 13 39.67 2.49 -0.95
N ASN A 14 39.02 1.38 -1.33
CA ASN A 14 38.06 0.66 -0.47
C ASN A 14 38.70 -0.04 0.75
N SER A 15 40.01 -0.26 0.75
CA SER A 15 40.71 -0.82 1.91
C SER A 15 41.18 0.23 2.91
N ARG A 16 41.07 1.54 2.60
CA ARG A 16 41.41 2.65 3.50
C ARG A 16 40.28 2.97 4.48
N SER A 17 40.62 3.64 5.58
CA SER A 17 39.62 4.23 6.49
C SER A 17 38.87 5.34 5.77
N GLY A 18 37.53 5.37 5.87
CA GLY A 18 36.69 6.27 5.08
C GLY A 18 36.67 5.97 3.57
N GLY A 19 37.21 4.81 3.16
CA GLY A 19 37.18 4.33 1.79
C GLY A 19 35.77 3.98 1.31
N GLY A 20 35.58 3.97 -0.01
CA GLY A 20 34.29 3.78 -0.65
C GLY A 20 33.96 4.92 -1.60
N VAL A 21 33.14 4.61 -2.60
CA VAL A 21 32.53 5.62 -3.47
C VAL A 21 31.05 5.73 -3.14
N PRO A 22 30.41 6.90 -3.33
CA PRO A 22 28.96 7.01 -3.20
C PRO A 22 28.25 5.99 -4.08
N ALA A 23 27.11 5.45 -3.62
CA ALA A 23 26.39 4.38 -4.33
C ALA A 23 25.96 4.76 -5.76
N TRP A 24 25.87 6.05 -6.07
CA TRP A 24 25.49 6.57 -7.39
C TRP A 24 26.69 6.94 -8.28
N PHE A 25 27.94 6.69 -7.86
CA PHE A 25 29.13 7.02 -8.63
C PHE A 25 29.54 5.87 -9.56
N GLU A 26 29.51 6.13 -10.87
CA GLU A 26 29.79 5.14 -11.94
C GLU A 26 31.18 5.36 -12.58
N GLY A 27 32.21 5.73 -11.79
CA GLY A 27 33.59 5.81 -12.28
C GLY A 27 33.89 6.97 -13.24
N GLY A 28 33.09 8.04 -13.20
CA GLY A 28 33.23 9.22 -14.08
C GLY A 28 32.22 9.28 -15.22
N GLN A 29 31.47 8.22 -15.45
CA GLN A 29 30.29 8.24 -16.32
C GLN A 29 29.17 9.10 -15.71
N MET A 30 28.31 9.69 -16.56
CA MET A 30 27.08 10.34 -16.08
C MET A 30 26.18 9.33 -15.36
N PRO A 31 25.88 9.53 -14.06
CA PRO A 31 25.05 8.59 -13.30
C PRO A 31 23.68 8.37 -13.91
N LEU A 32 23.13 7.16 -13.78
CA LEU A 32 21.84 6.77 -14.34
C LEU A 32 20.70 7.76 -14.00
N GLN A 33 20.64 8.24 -12.76
CA GLN A 33 19.64 9.19 -12.28
C GLN A 33 19.67 10.55 -13.01
N ARG A 34 20.78 10.92 -13.66
CA ARG A 34 20.92 12.12 -14.49
C ARG A 34 20.67 11.85 -15.98
N ARG A 35 20.81 10.60 -16.41
CA ARG A 35 20.55 10.18 -17.81
C ARG A 35 19.06 10.03 -18.09
N ILE A 36 18.28 9.61 -17.10
CA ILE A 36 16.83 9.39 -17.23
C ILE A 36 16.09 10.71 -16.95
N PRO A 37 15.14 11.13 -17.82
CA PRO A 37 14.36 12.34 -17.57
C PRO A 37 13.40 12.12 -16.39
N LYS A 38 13.20 13.17 -15.58
CA LYS A 38 12.12 13.19 -14.59
C LYS A 38 10.78 13.32 -15.34
N ARG A 39 9.82 12.43 -15.02
CA ARG A 39 8.50 12.41 -15.65
C ARG A 39 7.39 12.50 -14.61
N GLY A 40 6.31 13.19 -14.97
CA GLY A 40 5.09 13.31 -14.15
C GLY A 40 5.15 14.37 -13.05
N PHE A 41 4.09 14.43 -12.25
CA PHE A 41 3.96 15.30 -11.08
C PHE A 41 3.29 14.52 -9.93
N LYS A 42 3.50 14.98 -8.69
CA LYS A 42 2.83 14.41 -7.51
C LYS A 42 1.55 15.19 -7.23
N ASN A 43 0.38 14.54 -7.34
CA ASN A 43 -0.90 15.15 -6.99
C ASN A 43 -0.99 15.39 -5.47
N ARG A 44 -1.25 16.65 -5.05
CA ARG A 44 -1.42 17.04 -3.64
C ARG A 44 -2.69 16.49 -3.01
N ASN A 45 -3.77 16.38 -3.80
CA ASN A 45 -5.11 16.01 -3.32
C ASN A 45 -5.42 14.53 -3.61
N ARG A 46 -4.39 13.68 -3.70
CA ARG A 46 -4.58 12.24 -3.93
C ARG A 46 -5.22 11.62 -2.70
N VAL A 47 -6.47 11.16 -2.84
CA VAL A 47 -7.12 10.36 -1.80
C VAL A 47 -6.62 8.92 -1.88
N GLU A 48 -5.97 8.47 -0.82
CA GLU A 48 -5.44 7.10 -0.74
C GLU A 48 -6.39 6.20 0.03
N TYR A 49 -7.06 5.30 -0.69
CA TYR A 49 -7.95 4.32 -0.11
C TYR A 49 -7.18 3.12 0.47
N GLN A 50 -7.69 2.60 1.57
CA GLN A 50 -7.35 1.27 2.05
C GLN A 50 -8.20 0.25 1.31
N VAL A 51 -7.55 -0.74 0.73
CA VAL A 51 -8.19 -1.73 -0.13
C VAL A 51 -8.55 -2.94 0.72
N VAL A 52 -9.80 -3.39 0.60
CA VAL A 52 -10.29 -4.66 1.16
C VAL A 52 -10.92 -5.45 0.02
N ASN A 53 -10.62 -6.74 -0.11
CA ASN A 53 -11.21 -7.58 -1.15
C ASN A 53 -12.45 -8.32 -0.63
N VAL A 54 -13.36 -8.69 -1.53
CA VAL A 54 -14.57 -9.43 -1.16
C VAL A 54 -14.27 -10.79 -0.52
N CYS A 55 -13.15 -11.44 -0.86
CA CYS A 55 -12.75 -12.69 -0.22
C CYS A 55 -12.49 -12.52 1.28
N ASP A 56 -12.03 -11.36 1.73
CA ASP A 56 -11.62 -11.15 3.12
C ASP A 56 -12.80 -10.74 4.02
N LEU A 57 -13.95 -10.42 3.42
CA LEU A 57 -15.14 -9.92 4.14
C LEU A 57 -15.78 -10.95 5.05
N HIS A 58 -15.51 -12.26 4.86
CA HIS A 58 -16.02 -13.29 5.75
C HIS A 58 -15.53 -13.12 7.20
N VAL A 59 -14.36 -12.50 7.40
CA VAL A 59 -13.75 -12.30 8.72
C VAL A 59 -14.52 -11.24 9.53
N ALA A 60 -15.24 -10.34 8.86
CA ALA A 60 -15.96 -9.23 9.52
C ALA A 60 -17.32 -9.63 10.14
N GLY A 61 -17.75 -10.89 10.00
CA GLY A 61 -18.91 -11.40 10.74
C GLY A 61 -20.27 -10.81 10.33
N GLY A 62 -20.56 -10.73 9.02
CA GLY A 62 -21.87 -10.33 8.49
C GLY A 62 -22.09 -8.81 8.37
N GLU A 63 -21.40 -8.00 9.17
CA GLU A 63 -21.41 -6.54 9.05
C GLU A 63 -19.99 -6.00 8.81
N ALA A 64 -19.76 -5.42 7.62
CA ALA A 64 -18.52 -4.76 7.26
C ALA A 64 -18.65 -3.24 7.44
N SER A 65 -18.68 -2.80 8.71
CA SER A 65 -18.54 -1.40 9.12
C SER A 65 -17.06 -1.01 9.25
N LEU A 66 -16.75 0.28 9.30
CA LEU A 66 -15.35 0.73 9.42
C LEU A 66 -14.67 0.21 10.70
N GLN A 67 -15.43 0.09 11.80
CA GLN A 67 -14.93 -0.44 13.07
C GLN A 67 -14.73 -1.95 12.99
N SER A 68 -15.72 -2.71 12.48
CA SER A 68 -15.58 -4.17 12.36
C SER A 68 -14.44 -4.56 11.40
N LEU A 69 -14.24 -3.80 10.32
CA LEU A 69 -13.10 -4.00 9.42
C LEU A 69 -11.75 -3.73 10.09
N ARG A 70 -11.70 -2.82 11.07
CA ARG A 70 -10.49 -2.57 11.86
C ARG A 70 -10.25 -3.66 12.89
N ASP A 71 -11.30 -4.09 13.58
CA ASP A 71 -11.22 -5.11 14.63
C ASP A 71 -10.87 -6.47 14.02
N ALA A 72 -11.37 -6.75 12.81
CA ALA A 72 -10.96 -7.89 11.98
C ALA A 72 -9.54 -7.77 11.40
N GLY A 73 -8.85 -6.64 11.60
CA GLY A 73 -7.48 -6.41 11.11
C GLY A 73 -7.37 -6.15 9.60
N LEU A 74 -8.48 -6.02 8.88
CA LEU A 74 -8.49 -5.75 7.43
C LEU A 74 -8.12 -4.30 7.10
N VAL A 75 -8.33 -3.39 8.06
CA VAL A 75 -8.05 -1.97 7.92
C VAL A 75 -7.20 -1.49 9.08
N ARG A 76 -6.08 -0.81 8.78
CA ARG A 76 -5.13 -0.36 9.81
C ARG A 76 -5.56 0.93 10.52
N SER A 77 -6.23 1.84 9.81
CA SER A 77 -6.59 3.15 10.33
C SER A 77 -7.98 3.58 9.88
N LEU A 78 -8.76 4.20 10.77
CA LEU A 78 -10.05 4.79 10.41
C LEU A 78 -9.91 6.15 9.69
N ARG A 79 -8.72 6.75 9.71
CA ARG A 79 -8.46 8.07 9.11
C ARG A 79 -8.36 8.04 7.58
N ARG A 80 -8.19 6.86 6.98
CA ARG A 80 -8.09 6.72 5.52
C ARG A 80 -9.37 6.05 5.02
N PRO A 81 -9.94 6.54 3.90
CA PRO A 81 -11.15 5.96 3.36
C PRO A 81 -10.92 4.52 2.91
N VAL A 82 -11.98 3.72 2.93
CA VAL A 82 -11.93 2.28 2.62
C VAL A 82 -12.63 2.04 1.29
N LYS A 83 -11.99 1.25 0.43
CA LYS A 83 -12.53 0.82 -0.86
C LYS A 83 -12.59 -0.71 -0.94
N ILE A 84 -13.77 -1.24 -1.23
CA ILE A 84 -13.95 -2.68 -1.48
C ILE A 84 -13.70 -3.00 -2.96
N LEU A 85 -12.89 -4.03 -3.22
CA LEU A 85 -12.58 -4.56 -4.56
C LEU A 85 -13.07 -5.99 -4.73
N GLY A 86 -13.38 -6.38 -5.97
CA GLY A 86 -14.09 -7.62 -6.31
C GLY A 86 -13.20 -8.85 -6.49
N ASN A 87 -12.01 -8.89 -5.88
CA ASN A 87 -11.12 -10.03 -5.99
C ASN A 87 -11.59 -11.18 -5.08
N GLY A 88 -11.65 -12.39 -5.62
CA GLY A 88 -12.19 -13.58 -4.95
C GLY A 88 -13.72 -13.65 -4.91
N ASP A 89 -14.26 -14.65 -4.22
CA ASP A 89 -15.69 -14.93 -4.13
C ASP A 89 -16.22 -14.77 -2.71
N ILE A 90 -17.51 -14.48 -2.62
CA ILE A 90 -18.21 -14.26 -1.35
C ILE A 90 -19.45 -15.14 -1.33
N SER A 91 -19.53 -16.03 -0.35
CA SER A 91 -20.66 -16.96 -0.15
C SER A 91 -21.59 -16.52 0.97
N THR A 92 -21.18 -15.52 1.76
CA THR A 92 -21.92 -15.02 2.93
C THR A 92 -22.55 -13.67 2.60
N ALA A 93 -23.80 -13.47 2.99
CA ALA A 93 -24.44 -12.16 2.91
C ALA A 93 -23.74 -11.20 3.88
N VAL A 94 -23.20 -10.10 3.37
CA VAL A 94 -22.50 -9.09 4.17
C VAL A 94 -23.06 -7.70 3.88
N ASN A 95 -23.42 -6.98 4.94
CA ASN A 95 -23.82 -5.57 4.87
C ASN A 95 -22.58 -4.68 4.96
N CYS A 96 -22.25 -3.98 3.88
CA CYS A 96 -21.03 -3.19 3.75
C CYS A 96 -21.30 -1.69 3.87
N SER A 97 -20.72 -1.04 4.88
CA SER A 97 -20.79 0.41 5.10
C SER A 97 -19.41 1.04 4.93
N VAL A 98 -19.09 1.47 3.69
CA VAL A 98 -17.74 1.92 3.29
C VAL A 98 -17.77 3.14 2.38
N HIS A 99 -16.61 3.73 2.09
CA HIS A 99 -16.52 4.98 1.33
C HIS A 99 -16.61 4.77 -0.19
N ALA A 100 -16.09 3.65 -0.70
CA ALA A 100 -16.13 3.33 -2.12
C ALA A 100 -16.20 1.82 -2.36
N VAL A 101 -16.83 1.41 -3.45
CA VAL A 101 -16.92 0.00 -3.87
C VAL A 101 -16.72 -0.07 -5.38
N SER A 102 -15.97 -1.07 -5.87
CA SER A 102 -15.87 -1.30 -7.33
C SER A 102 -17.15 -1.91 -7.89
N ALA A 103 -17.44 -1.69 -9.16
CA ALA A 103 -18.64 -2.25 -9.80
C ALA A 103 -18.69 -3.79 -9.69
N ALA A 104 -17.55 -4.45 -9.91
CA ALA A 104 -17.45 -5.91 -9.75
C ALA A 104 -17.68 -6.38 -8.31
N ALA A 105 -17.19 -5.62 -7.31
CA ALA A 105 -17.44 -5.95 -5.90
C ALA A 105 -18.91 -5.83 -5.54
N ARG A 106 -19.57 -4.74 -6.00
CA ARG A 106 -21.00 -4.51 -5.76
C ARG A 106 -21.83 -5.66 -6.30
N ALA A 107 -21.60 -6.06 -7.54
CA ALA A 107 -22.33 -7.17 -8.16
C ALA A 107 -22.18 -8.49 -7.38
N LYS A 108 -20.97 -8.79 -6.88
CA LYS A 108 -20.71 -10.00 -6.07
C LYS A 108 -21.38 -9.94 -4.70
N ILE A 109 -21.38 -8.78 -4.04
CA ILE A 109 -22.03 -8.60 -2.73
C ILE A 109 -23.54 -8.72 -2.85
N GLU A 110 -24.13 -8.09 -3.87
CA GLU A 110 -25.57 -8.17 -4.15
C GLU A 110 -25.98 -9.60 -4.55
N ALA A 111 -25.15 -10.30 -5.34
CA ALA A 111 -25.39 -11.71 -5.71
C ALA A 111 -25.36 -12.65 -4.50
N ALA A 112 -24.56 -12.34 -3.47
CA ALA A 112 -24.54 -13.07 -2.20
C ALA A 112 -25.66 -12.64 -1.23
N GLY A 113 -26.56 -11.73 -1.64
CA GLY A 113 -27.66 -11.23 -0.82
C GLY A 113 -27.26 -10.17 0.22
N GLY A 114 -26.08 -9.56 0.08
CA GLY A 114 -25.61 -8.46 0.93
C GLY A 114 -26.11 -7.09 0.46
N SER A 115 -25.88 -6.07 1.28
CA SER A 115 -26.20 -4.67 0.96
C SER A 115 -24.96 -3.78 0.99
N VAL A 116 -24.97 -2.70 0.19
CA VAL A 116 -23.86 -1.73 0.12
C VAL A 116 -24.37 -0.34 0.44
N THR A 117 -23.87 0.26 1.53
CA THR A 117 -24.11 1.64 1.92
C THR A 117 -22.82 2.45 1.76
N LEU A 118 -22.89 3.53 0.96
CA LEU A 118 -21.76 4.42 0.74
C LEU A 118 -21.76 5.56 1.77
N LEU A 119 -20.66 5.66 2.51
CA LEU A 119 -20.41 6.76 3.45
C LEU A 119 -19.74 7.93 2.72
N PRO A 120 -20.13 9.18 3.01
CA PRO A 120 -19.45 10.34 2.45
C PRO A 120 -17.99 10.37 2.91
N LEU A 121 -17.11 10.82 2.01
CA LEU A 121 -15.75 11.16 2.40
C LEU A 121 -15.86 12.42 3.27
N SER A 122 -15.55 12.32 4.57
CA SER A 122 -15.40 13.50 5.43
C SER A 122 -14.19 14.30 4.92
N GLY A 123 -14.45 15.22 4.00
CA GLY A 123 -13.45 16.14 3.48
C GLY A 123 -13.10 17.15 4.57
N GLY A 124 -11.93 16.97 5.20
CA GLY A 124 -11.18 18.01 5.90
C GLY A 124 -11.98 19.02 6.72
N GLU A 125 -12.55 18.60 7.85
CA GLU A 125 -12.71 19.47 9.01
C GLU A 125 -12.09 18.72 10.20
N GLY A 126 -10.88 19.13 10.59
CA GLY A 126 -10.14 18.51 11.69
C GLY A 126 -8.63 18.61 11.50
N GLU A 127 -8.11 19.80 11.87
CA GLU A 127 -6.70 20.21 12.01
C GLU A 127 -5.79 20.28 10.77
#